data_AF-A0A091K8P8-F1
#
_entry.id   AF-A0A091K8P8-F1
#
_cell.length_a   1.000
_cell.length_b   1.000
_cell.length_c   1.000
_cell.angle_alpha   90.00
_cell.angle_beta   90.00
_cell.angle_gamma   90.00
#
_symmetry.space_group_name_H-M   'P 1'
#
loop_
_entity.id
_entity.type
_entity.pdbx_description
1 polymer ?
#
loop_
_entity_poly.entity_id
_entity_poly.type
_entity_poly.pdbx_seq_one_letter_code
_entity_poly.pdbx_strand_id
1 'polypeptide(L)'
;CPSKTFGGFDSTKDLPDEVITFARSHPAMYNPVFPINNRPIMIKTDVDYQFTQIVVDRVDAEDGQYDVMFIGTDIGTVLKVVSIPKETWHELEEVLLEEMTVFREPTAISAMKISTKQQQLYIGSATGISQLPLHRCDVYGKACAECCLARDPYCAWDGSSCSRYFPTAKRRTRRQDIRNGDPLTHCSDLQHHDNPSGETLEEKIIYGVENSSTFLECSPKSQRAVVYWQFQKQNDDRKDEIKVDDRMIRTEQGLLLRSLQRRDSGIYFCHAVEHGFMQTLLKVTLEVIDTDHLEELLHKEEDGDASKTKDATNSMTPSQKIWYRDFMQLINHPNLNTMDEFCEQVWKRDRKQRRQKPANAQVNTNKWKHLQENKKGRNRRTHEFERAPRSV
;
A
#
# COMPACT_ATOMS: atom_id res chain seq x y z
N CYS A 1 -37.97 -15.23 31.63
CA CYS A 1 -38.83 -16.19 30.92
C CYS A 1 -39.42 -17.17 31.93
N PRO A 2 -40.73 -17.47 31.87
CA PRO A 2 -41.33 -18.51 32.69
C PRO A 2 -40.61 -19.83 32.39
N SER A 3 -40.01 -20.42 33.42
CA SER A 3 -39.18 -21.61 33.30
C SER A 3 -39.92 -22.79 33.90
N LYS A 4 -40.36 -23.74 33.05
CA LYS A 4 -41.07 -24.96 33.46
C LYS A 4 -40.25 -25.90 34.36
N THR A 5 -38.98 -25.59 34.59
CA THR A 5 -38.08 -26.47 35.36
C THR A 5 -38.21 -26.32 36.88
N PHE A 6 -38.73 -25.21 37.43
CA PHE A 6 -38.79 -25.04 38.90
C PHE A 6 -40.01 -24.28 39.48
N GLY A 7 -40.96 -23.83 38.65
CA GLY A 7 -42.17 -23.17 39.14
C GLY A 7 -43.24 -23.11 38.05
N GLY A 8 -44.45 -23.57 38.36
CA GLY A 8 -45.57 -23.77 37.43
C GLY A 8 -46.23 -22.49 36.91
N PHE A 9 -45.44 -21.52 36.47
CA PHE A 9 -45.92 -20.30 35.84
C PHE A 9 -45.74 -20.40 34.33
N ASP A 10 -46.84 -20.29 33.58
CA ASP A 10 -46.83 -20.33 32.11
C ASP A 10 -46.65 -18.93 31.50
N SER A 11 -46.93 -17.88 32.28
CA SER A 11 -46.79 -16.47 31.88
C SER A 11 -46.10 -15.62 32.95
N THR A 12 -45.54 -14.49 32.54
CA THR A 12 -45.04 -13.47 33.49
C THR A 12 -46.17 -12.85 34.32
N LYS A 13 -47.43 -12.99 33.90
CA LYS A 13 -48.62 -12.56 34.66
C LYS A 13 -48.91 -13.45 35.87
N ASP A 14 -48.41 -14.68 35.87
CA ASP A 14 -48.67 -15.64 36.94
C ASP A 14 -47.63 -15.52 38.07
N LEU A 15 -46.62 -14.66 37.90
CA LEU A 15 -45.59 -14.42 38.90
C LEU A 15 -46.18 -13.76 40.15
N PRO A 16 -45.83 -14.21 41.37
CA PRO A 16 -46.26 -13.56 42.60
C PRO A 16 -45.85 -12.09 42.68
N ASP A 17 -46.69 -11.25 43.27
CA ASP A 17 -46.44 -9.82 43.43
C ASP A 17 -45.12 -9.51 44.15
N GLU A 18 -44.69 -10.36 45.08
CA GLU A 18 -43.39 -10.24 45.77
C GLU A 18 -42.22 -10.34 44.80
N VAL A 19 -42.27 -11.28 43.84
CA VAL A 19 -41.23 -11.46 42.82
C VAL A 19 -41.19 -10.25 41.89
N ILE A 20 -42.36 -9.75 41.48
CA ILE A 20 -42.48 -8.56 40.64
C ILE A 20 -41.95 -7.33 41.38
N THR A 21 -42.32 -7.16 42.65
CA THR A 21 -41.88 -6.04 43.51
C THR A 21 -40.38 -6.09 43.75
N PHE A 22 -39.81 -7.27 43.97
CA PHE A 22 -38.37 -7.47 44.10
C PHE A 22 -37.64 -7.09 42.81
N ALA A 23 -38.06 -7.62 41.66
CA ALA A 23 -37.43 -7.31 40.37
C ALA A 23 -37.51 -5.81 40.01
N ARG A 24 -38.62 -5.16 40.37
CA ARG A 24 -38.81 -3.71 40.18
C ARG A 24 -37.91 -2.87 41.09
N SER A 25 -37.66 -3.32 42.31
CA SER A 25 -36.79 -2.63 43.28
C SER A 25 -35.31 -2.97 43.13
N HIS A 26 -34.96 -4.07 42.47
CA HIS A 26 -33.58 -4.56 42.28
C HIS A 26 -33.29 -4.90 40.81
N PRO A 27 -33.30 -3.92 39.90
CA PRO A 27 -33.09 -4.17 38.47
C PRO A 27 -31.63 -4.52 38.10
N ALA A 28 -30.66 -4.18 38.96
CA ALA A 28 -29.25 -4.39 38.72
C ALA A 28 -28.73 -5.64 39.45
N MET A 29 -27.92 -6.44 38.76
CA MET A 29 -27.24 -7.59 39.35
C MET A 29 -26.01 -7.15 40.16
N TYR A 30 -25.71 -7.85 41.25
CA TYR A 30 -24.51 -7.59 42.06
C TYR A 30 -23.20 -7.97 41.33
N ASN A 31 -23.21 -9.10 40.60
CA ASN A 31 -22.03 -9.60 39.90
C ASN A 31 -21.88 -8.92 38.53
N PRO A 32 -20.69 -8.38 38.19
CA PRO A 32 -20.42 -7.86 36.87
C PRO A 32 -20.26 -8.99 35.83
N VAL A 33 -20.43 -8.64 34.56
CA VAL A 33 -20.09 -9.53 33.44
C VAL A 33 -18.65 -9.23 33.03
N PHE A 34 -17.77 -10.22 33.18
CA PHE A 34 -16.38 -10.10 32.77
C PHE A 34 -16.19 -10.49 31.29
N PRO A 35 -15.22 -9.87 30.59
CA PRO A 35 -14.83 -10.32 29.26
C PRO A 35 -14.22 -11.72 29.33
N ILE A 36 -14.23 -12.44 28.21
CA ILE A 36 -13.51 -13.71 28.06
C ILE A 36 -12.02 -13.46 28.41
N ASN A 37 -11.42 -14.37 29.18
CA ASN A 37 -10.05 -14.26 29.69
C ASN A 37 -9.77 -13.08 30.64
N ASN A 38 -10.81 -12.41 31.17
CA ASN A 38 -10.70 -11.28 32.10
C ASN A 38 -9.83 -10.12 31.58
N ARG A 39 -9.72 -9.96 30.26
CA ARG A 39 -8.99 -8.85 29.65
C ARG A 39 -9.63 -8.39 28.34
N PRO A 40 -9.42 -7.14 27.92
CA PRO A 40 -9.82 -6.68 26.59
C PRO A 40 -8.98 -7.36 25.49
N ILE A 41 -9.54 -7.44 24.28
CA ILE A 41 -8.85 -7.97 23.09
C ILE A 41 -7.85 -6.94 22.55
N MET A 42 -8.20 -5.65 22.59
CA MET A 42 -7.38 -4.57 22.07
C MET A 42 -7.51 -3.35 22.98
N ILE A 43 -6.38 -2.72 23.28
CA ILE A 43 -6.32 -1.42 23.96
C ILE A 43 -5.46 -0.51 23.07
N LYS A 44 -6.00 0.64 22.67
CA LYS A 44 -5.23 1.71 22.05
C LYS A 44 -5.24 2.92 22.97
N THR A 45 -4.07 3.22 23.52
CA THR A 45 -3.76 4.45 24.24
C THR A 45 -2.87 5.31 23.34
N ASP A 46 -2.82 6.62 23.58
CA ASP A 46 -1.94 7.55 22.85
C ASP A 46 -2.29 7.69 21.34
N VAL A 47 -3.59 7.72 21.05
CA VAL A 47 -4.13 8.06 19.73
C VAL A 47 -5.04 9.27 19.85
N ASP A 48 -5.16 10.04 18.78
CA ASP A 48 -5.96 11.27 18.69
C ASP A 48 -7.42 11.02 18.29
N TYR A 49 -7.86 9.76 18.34
CA TYR A 49 -9.21 9.33 17.98
C TYR A 49 -9.84 8.38 19.00
N GLN A 50 -11.16 8.27 18.95
CA GLN A 50 -11.96 7.34 19.75
C GLN A 50 -12.65 6.30 18.87
N PHE A 51 -12.75 5.07 19.35
CA PHE A 51 -13.54 4.03 18.70
C PHE A 51 -15.04 4.31 18.85
N THR A 52 -15.78 4.24 17.75
CA THR A 52 -17.22 4.55 17.72
C THR A 52 -18.09 3.34 17.41
N GLN A 53 -17.65 2.46 16.51
CA GLN A 53 -18.41 1.33 15.99
C GLN A 53 -17.51 0.11 15.82
N ILE A 54 -18.08 -1.08 15.95
CA ILE A 54 -17.37 -2.34 15.70
C ILE A 54 -18.31 -3.32 14.98
N VAL A 55 -17.78 -4.00 13.97
CA VAL A 55 -18.37 -5.22 13.41
C VAL A 55 -17.29 -6.28 13.30
N VAL A 56 -17.67 -7.55 13.48
CA VAL A 56 -16.72 -8.67 13.51
C VAL A 56 -17.17 -9.71 12.49
N ASP A 57 -16.22 -10.22 11.72
CA ASP A 57 -16.40 -11.39 10.86
C ASP A 57 -15.61 -12.57 11.39
N ARG A 58 -16.18 -13.76 11.28
CA ARG A 58 -15.48 -15.02 11.56
C ARG A 58 -15.04 -15.62 10.23
N VAL A 59 -13.74 -15.60 9.97
CA VAL A 59 -13.16 -15.93 8.67
C VAL A 59 -12.45 -17.27 8.72
N ASP A 60 -12.75 -18.14 7.76
CA ASP A 60 -11.98 -19.38 7.54
C ASP A 60 -10.64 -19.05 6.86
N ALA A 61 -9.56 -19.54 7.44
CA ALA A 61 -8.19 -19.51 6.92
C ALA A 61 -7.65 -20.95 6.75
N GLU A 62 -6.43 -21.08 6.24
CA GLU A 62 -5.76 -22.37 6.04
C GLU A 62 -5.55 -23.16 7.35
N ASP A 63 -5.24 -22.46 8.43
CA ASP A 63 -4.86 -23.02 9.73
C ASP A 63 -5.97 -22.95 10.81
N GLY A 64 -7.11 -22.32 10.50
CA GLY A 64 -8.22 -22.24 11.44
C GLY A 64 -9.21 -21.14 11.13
N GLN A 65 -10.00 -20.76 12.14
CA GLN A 65 -10.94 -19.65 12.03
C GLN A 65 -10.50 -18.47 12.91
N TYR A 66 -10.58 -17.27 12.35
CA TYR A 66 -10.14 -16.05 13.01
C TYR A 66 -11.26 -15.02 13.11
N ASP A 67 -11.30 -14.28 14.22
CA ASP A 67 -12.14 -13.09 14.35
C ASP A 67 -11.41 -11.88 13.76
N VAL A 68 -11.99 -11.30 12.70
CA VAL A 68 -11.53 -10.05 12.10
C VAL A 68 -12.49 -8.94 12.49
N MET A 69 -11.98 -7.98 13.27
CA MET A 69 -12.69 -6.81 13.75
C MET A 69 -12.47 -5.65 12.80
N PHE A 70 -13.56 -5.01 12.37
CA PHE A 70 -13.54 -3.71 11.71
C PHE A 70 -14.04 -2.67 12.71
N ILE A 71 -13.16 -1.75 13.10
CA ILE A 71 -13.41 -0.76 14.15
C ILE A 71 -13.40 0.63 13.52
N GLY A 72 -14.52 1.35 13.63
CA GLY A 72 -14.64 2.73 13.15
C GLY A 72 -14.25 3.74 14.22
N THR A 73 -13.79 4.91 13.80
CA THR A 73 -13.39 6.03 14.67
C THR A 73 -14.25 7.28 14.50
N ASP A 74 -14.09 8.22 15.43
CA ASP A 74 -14.69 9.56 15.41
C ASP A 74 -14.05 10.51 14.38
N ILE A 75 -12.91 10.14 13.80
CA ILE A 75 -12.23 10.90 12.72
C ILE A 75 -12.42 10.29 11.33
N GLY A 76 -13.26 9.26 11.17
CA GLY A 76 -13.56 8.69 9.85
C GLY A 76 -12.53 7.68 9.36
N THR A 77 -11.80 7.04 10.26
CA THR A 77 -10.90 5.92 9.97
C THR A 77 -11.52 4.58 10.36
N VAL A 78 -11.20 3.53 9.61
CA VAL A 78 -11.54 2.14 9.91
C VAL A 78 -10.25 1.36 10.12
N LEU A 79 -10.11 0.77 11.30
CA LEU A 79 -9.06 -0.19 11.62
C LEU A 79 -9.57 -1.59 11.30
N LYS A 80 -8.76 -2.38 10.62
CA LYS A 80 -8.98 -3.81 10.40
C LYS A 80 -7.99 -4.60 11.23
N VAL A 81 -8.50 -5.37 12.18
CA VAL A 81 -7.69 -6.05 13.21
C VAL A 81 -8.06 -7.52 13.27
N VAL A 82 -7.08 -8.41 13.26
CA VAL A 82 -7.32 -9.84 13.50
C VAL A 82 -6.89 -10.21 14.93
N SER A 83 -7.66 -11.07 15.59
CA SER A 83 -7.33 -11.63 16.89
C SER A 83 -6.78 -13.05 16.72
N ILE A 84 -5.49 -13.24 17.02
CA ILE A 84 -4.75 -14.48 16.77
C ILE A 84 -4.41 -15.16 18.10
N PRO A 85 -4.83 -16.42 18.33
CA PRO A 85 -4.38 -17.17 19.49
C PRO A 85 -2.86 -17.44 19.45
N LYS A 86 -2.16 -17.07 20.53
CA LYS A 86 -0.73 -17.36 20.72
C LYS A 86 -0.55 -18.82 21.14
N GLU A 87 0.34 -19.11 22.10
CA GLU A 87 0.64 -20.48 22.55
C GLU A 87 -0.56 -21.15 23.22
N THR A 88 -1.38 -20.37 23.94
CA THR A 88 -2.63 -20.84 24.55
C THR A 88 -3.83 -20.11 23.95
N TRP A 89 -4.99 -20.77 23.90
CA TRP A 89 -6.27 -20.15 23.53
C TRP A 89 -6.66 -18.97 24.45
N HIS A 90 -6.04 -18.92 25.62
CA HIS A 90 -6.25 -17.86 26.60
C HIS A 90 -5.35 -16.67 26.36
N GLU A 91 -4.42 -16.66 25.39
CA GLU A 91 -3.59 -15.51 25.04
C GLU A 91 -3.84 -15.12 23.58
N LEU A 92 -4.33 -13.90 23.38
CA LEU A 92 -4.68 -13.38 22.06
C LEU A 92 -3.69 -12.29 21.71
N GLU A 93 -3.15 -12.36 20.51
CA GLU A 93 -2.41 -11.30 19.84
C GLU A 93 -3.37 -10.53 18.94
N GLU A 94 -3.46 -9.23 19.16
CA GLU A 94 -4.12 -8.32 18.24
C GLU A 94 -3.15 -7.86 17.13
N VAL A 95 -3.57 -8.07 15.88
CA VAL A 95 -2.79 -7.66 14.72
C VAL A 95 -3.57 -6.63 13.91
N LEU A 96 -3.12 -5.37 13.94
CA LEU A 96 -3.61 -4.33 13.06
C LEU A 96 -3.10 -4.59 11.64
N LEU A 97 -4.02 -4.96 10.75
CA LEU A 97 -3.75 -5.30 9.35
C LEU A 97 -3.75 -4.04 8.49
N GLU A 98 -4.78 -3.20 8.64
CA GLU A 98 -5.00 -2.02 7.80
C GLU A 98 -5.62 -0.89 8.63
N GLU A 99 -5.22 0.35 8.34
CA GLU A 99 -5.89 1.56 8.82
C GLU A 99 -6.29 2.41 7.61
N MET A 100 -7.58 2.72 7.51
CA MET A 100 -8.17 3.28 6.29
C MET A 100 -9.00 4.51 6.60
N THR A 101 -8.61 5.65 6.05
CA THR A 101 -9.49 6.84 6.02
C THR A 101 -10.57 6.62 4.95
N VAL A 102 -11.83 6.58 5.36
CA VAL A 102 -12.96 6.21 4.47
C VAL A 102 -13.82 7.40 4.04
N PHE A 103 -13.61 8.56 4.65
CA PHE A 103 -14.23 9.85 4.28
C PHE A 103 -13.15 10.90 4.01
N ARG A 104 -13.42 11.82 3.07
CA ARG A 104 -12.45 12.87 2.71
C ARG A 104 -12.21 13.88 3.83
N GLU A 105 -13.26 14.16 4.59
CA GLU A 105 -13.22 15.05 5.74
C GLU A 105 -13.29 14.19 7.01
N PRO A 106 -12.49 14.51 8.05
CA PRO A 106 -12.53 13.79 9.32
C PRO A 106 -13.93 13.85 9.92
N THR A 107 -14.65 12.73 9.88
CA THR A 107 -16.06 12.66 10.24
C THR A 107 -16.38 11.37 10.97
N ALA A 108 -17.08 11.49 12.10
CA ALA A 108 -17.36 10.35 12.95
C ALA A 108 -18.19 9.27 12.24
N ILE A 109 -17.71 8.04 12.34
CA ILE A 109 -18.44 6.87 11.87
C ILE A 109 -19.58 6.60 12.84
N SER A 110 -20.82 6.73 12.36
CA SER A 110 -22.04 6.57 13.16
C SER A 110 -22.72 5.22 12.95
N ALA A 111 -22.38 4.48 11.89
CA ALA A 111 -22.92 3.15 11.63
C ALA A 111 -21.95 2.28 10.83
N MET A 112 -21.88 0.99 11.16
CA MET A 112 -21.16 0.00 10.37
C MET A 112 -22.01 -1.27 10.19
N LYS A 113 -22.02 -1.83 8.98
CA LYS A 113 -22.68 -3.09 8.65
C LYS A 113 -21.84 -3.92 7.71
N ILE A 114 -21.69 -5.20 8.03
CA ILE A 114 -20.96 -6.17 7.21
C ILE A 114 -21.93 -7.03 6.39
N SER A 115 -21.56 -7.28 5.13
CA SER A 115 -22.21 -8.24 4.25
C SER A 115 -21.17 -9.26 3.81
N THR A 116 -21.06 -10.36 4.54
CA THR A 116 -20.14 -11.47 4.22
C THR A 116 -20.49 -12.11 2.88
N LYS A 117 -21.77 -12.17 2.51
CA LYS A 117 -22.18 -12.69 1.18
C LYS A 117 -21.68 -11.81 0.03
N GLN A 118 -21.71 -10.49 0.18
CA GLN A 118 -21.22 -9.57 -0.85
C GLN A 118 -19.72 -9.26 -0.70
N GLN A 119 -19.10 -9.68 0.41
CA GLN A 119 -17.73 -9.34 0.78
C GLN A 119 -17.52 -7.83 0.88
N GLN A 120 -18.47 -7.13 1.49
CA GLN A 120 -18.47 -5.67 1.63
C GLN A 120 -18.75 -5.23 3.07
N LEU A 121 -18.11 -4.14 3.46
CA LEU A 121 -18.37 -3.35 4.65
C LEU A 121 -19.03 -2.02 4.23
N TYR A 122 -20.16 -1.70 4.84
CA TYR A 122 -20.88 -0.45 4.65
C TYR A 122 -20.70 0.42 5.88
N ILE A 123 -20.27 1.66 5.68
CA ILE A 123 -19.89 2.60 6.74
C ILE A 123 -20.70 3.88 6.54
N GLY A 124 -21.46 4.29 7.55
CA GLY A 124 -22.25 5.52 7.53
C GLY A 124 -21.66 6.59 8.44
N SER A 125 -21.72 7.84 7.99
CA SER A 125 -21.45 9.05 8.77
C SER A 125 -22.48 10.13 8.43
N ALA A 126 -22.37 11.30 9.07
CA ALA A 126 -23.21 12.44 8.76
C ALA A 126 -23.04 12.96 7.31
N THR A 127 -21.89 12.69 6.68
CA THR A 127 -21.60 13.15 5.31
C THR A 127 -22.02 12.15 4.22
N GLY A 128 -22.27 10.89 4.56
CA GLY A 128 -22.71 9.90 3.60
C GLY A 128 -22.38 8.45 3.96
N ILE A 129 -22.34 7.59 2.95
CA ILE A 129 -22.05 6.16 3.08
C ILE A 129 -20.82 5.82 2.25
N SER A 130 -19.88 5.08 2.84
CA SER A 130 -18.72 4.50 2.19
C SER A 130 -18.86 2.98 2.11
N GLN A 131 -18.37 2.38 1.02
CA GLN A 131 -18.38 0.94 0.80
C GLN A 131 -16.93 0.47 0.64
N LEU A 132 -16.54 -0.53 1.42
CA LEU A 132 -15.18 -1.06 1.45
C LEU A 132 -15.19 -2.59 1.31
N PRO A 133 -14.38 -3.18 0.41
CA PRO A 133 -14.18 -4.62 0.36
C PRO A 133 -13.60 -5.16 1.66
N LEU A 134 -14.03 -6.35 2.11
CA LEU A 134 -13.46 -6.97 3.32
C LEU A 134 -11.99 -7.38 3.16
N HIS A 135 -11.54 -7.52 1.92
CA HIS A 135 -10.19 -7.93 1.56
C HIS A 135 -9.64 -7.02 0.46
N ARG A 136 -8.38 -6.63 0.59
CA ARG A 136 -7.66 -5.83 -0.40
C ARG A 136 -6.30 -6.45 -0.68
N CYS A 137 -6.24 -7.77 -0.88
CA CYS A 137 -4.99 -8.55 -0.89
C CYS A 137 -3.89 -7.99 -1.81
N ASP A 138 -4.27 -7.34 -2.91
CA ASP A 138 -3.34 -6.71 -3.86
C ASP A 138 -2.49 -5.59 -3.23
N VAL A 139 -2.92 -5.00 -2.10
CA VAL A 139 -2.18 -3.93 -1.40
C VAL A 139 -0.96 -4.47 -0.64
N TYR A 140 -1.01 -5.73 -0.20
CA TYR A 140 0.07 -6.33 0.56
C TYR A 140 1.31 -6.56 -0.30
N GLY A 141 1.13 -6.74 -1.61
CA GLY A 141 2.21 -6.71 -2.57
C GLY A 141 2.17 -7.88 -3.55
N LYS A 142 3.32 -8.12 -4.19
CA LYS A 142 3.45 -9.06 -5.31
C LYS A 142 4.39 -10.21 -5.02
N ALA A 143 5.09 -10.22 -3.90
CA ALA A 143 5.85 -11.38 -3.45
C ALA A 143 5.04 -12.28 -2.52
N CYS A 144 5.39 -13.57 -2.53
CA CYS A 144 4.89 -14.54 -1.56
C CYS A 144 5.19 -14.09 -0.12
N ALA A 145 6.41 -13.58 0.11
CA ALA A 145 6.83 -13.16 1.44
C ALA A 145 6.00 -11.99 1.98
N GLU A 146 5.72 -10.98 1.15
CA GLU A 146 4.85 -9.85 1.51
C GLU A 146 3.42 -10.35 1.87
N CYS A 147 2.88 -11.28 1.08
CA CYS A 147 1.55 -11.85 1.33
C CYS A 147 1.49 -12.68 2.62
N CYS A 148 2.55 -13.42 2.94
CA CYS A 148 2.66 -14.23 4.16
C CYS A 148 2.75 -13.33 5.40
N LEU A 149 3.59 -12.29 5.36
CA LEU A 149 3.76 -11.33 6.44
C LEU A 149 2.48 -10.54 6.76
N ALA A 150 1.60 -10.37 5.76
CA ALA A 150 0.35 -9.63 5.94
C ALA A 150 -0.59 -10.26 6.98
N ARG A 151 -0.53 -11.58 7.23
CA ARG A 151 -1.34 -12.31 8.23
C ARG A 151 -2.86 -12.02 8.16
N ASP A 152 -3.37 -11.64 6.98
CA ASP A 152 -4.79 -11.36 6.75
C ASP A 152 -5.54 -12.66 6.41
N PRO A 153 -6.49 -13.13 7.24
CA PRO A 153 -7.25 -14.37 6.98
C PRO A 153 -7.97 -14.39 5.63
N TYR A 154 -8.31 -13.23 5.07
CA TYR A 154 -8.93 -13.16 3.75
C TYR A 154 -7.96 -13.31 2.59
N CYS A 155 -6.64 -13.34 2.82
CA CYS A 155 -5.62 -13.26 1.79
C CYS A 155 -4.62 -14.42 1.87
N ALA A 156 -4.24 -14.95 0.72
CA ALA A 156 -3.25 -16.01 0.60
C ALA A 156 -2.47 -15.85 -0.71
N TRP A 157 -1.22 -16.30 -0.72
CA TRP A 157 -0.46 -16.38 -1.95
C TRP A 157 -0.99 -17.54 -2.79
N ASP A 158 -1.35 -17.29 -4.05
CA ASP A 158 -1.91 -18.34 -4.92
C ASP A 158 -0.88 -19.05 -5.83
N GLY A 159 0.38 -18.64 -5.75
CA GLY A 159 1.46 -19.05 -6.65
C GLY A 159 1.91 -17.92 -7.59
N SER A 160 1.13 -16.86 -7.74
CA SER A 160 1.40 -15.76 -8.66
C SER A 160 1.21 -14.36 -8.05
N SER A 161 0.24 -14.20 -7.15
CA SER A 161 -0.06 -12.93 -6.50
C SER A 161 -0.69 -13.16 -5.13
N CYS A 162 -0.70 -12.12 -4.29
CA CYS A 162 -1.47 -12.13 -3.07
C CYS A 162 -2.95 -11.94 -3.42
N SER A 163 -3.75 -12.99 -3.28
CA SER A 163 -5.15 -12.98 -3.71
C SER A 163 -6.07 -13.49 -2.60
N ARG A 164 -7.38 -13.36 -2.84
CA ARG A 164 -8.37 -13.75 -1.86
C ARG A 164 -8.27 -15.24 -1.51
N TYR A 165 -8.25 -15.55 -0.22
CA TYR A 165 -8.34 -16.90 0.30
C TYR A 165 -9.72 -17.51 -0.02
N PHE A 166 -9.68 -18.72 -0.56
CA PHE A 166 -10.85 -19.56 -0.75
C PHE A 166 -10.56 -20.95 -0.21
N PRO A 167 -11.39 -21.49 0.70
CA PRO A 167 -11.24 -22.85 1.21
C PRO A 167 -11.55 -23.83 0.08
N THR A 168 -10.51 -24.25 -0.63
CA THR A 168 -10.60 -25.25 -1.71
C THR A 168 -9.45 -26.22 -1.58
N ALA A 169 -9.76 -27.51 -1.52
CA ALA A 169 -8.85 -28.60 -1.16
C ALA A 169 -7.76 -28.95 -2.21
N LYS A 170 -7.58 -28.17 -3.28
CA LYS A 170 -6.80 -28.59 -4.47
C LYS A 170 -5.86 -27.54 -5.06
N ARG A 171 -5.21 -26.68 -4.25
CA ARG A 171 -4.13 -25.82 -4.76
C ARG A 171 -2.86 -26.04 -3.95
N ARG A 172 -1.93 -26.82 -4.50
CA ARG A 172 -0.60 -27.09 -3.91
C ARG A 172 0.28 -25.83 -3.80
N THR A 173 -0.07 -24.75 -4.48
CA THR A 173 0.69 -23.49 -4.49
C THR A 173 0.14 -22.44 -3.54
N ARG A 174 -0.94 -22.75 -2.80
CA ARG A 174 -1.50 -21.80 -1.84
C ARG A 174 -0.61 -21.74 -0.60
N ARG A 175 -0.30 -20.54 -0.12
CA ARG A 175 0.45 -20.32 1.11
C ARG A 175 -0.22 -19.23 1.93
N GLN A 176 -0.60 -19.56 3.16
CA GLN A 176 -1.12 -18.65 4.16
C GLN A 176 -0.65 -19.09 5.53
N ASP A 177 -0.17 -18.16 6.34
CA ASP A 177 0.24 -18.41 7.71
C ASP A 177 -0.18 -17.23 8.57
N ILE A 178 -1.38 -17.33 9.16
CA ILE A 178 -1.93 -16.26 9.99
C ILE A 178 -1.24 -16.26 11.34
N ARG A 179 -1.01 -17.43 11.93
CA ARG A 179 -0.51 -17.54 13.30
C ARG A 179 0.92 -17.04 13.44
N ASN A 180 1.82 -17.43 12.53
CA ASN A 180 3.25 -17.15 12.65
C ASN A 180 3.71 -16.08 11.65
N GLY A 181 3.08 -16.01 10.48
CA GLY A 181 3.48 -15.11 9.40
C GLY A 181 4.93 -15.34 8.99
N ASP A 182 5.31 -16.59 8.69
CA ASP A 182 6.68 -17.01 8.38
C ASP A 182 6.92 -17.22 6.87
N PRO A 183 7.59 -16.27 6.18
CA PRO A 183 7.94 -16.44 4.79
C PRO A 183 9.02 -17.50 4.53
N LEU A 184 9.90 -17.79 5.49
CA LEU A 184 11.07 -18.65 5.25
C LEU A 184 10.65 -20.10 5.00
N THR A 185 9.66 -20.58 5.75
CA THR A 185 9.12 -21.94 5.62
C THR A 185 8.06 -22.06 4.53
N HIS A 186 7.24 -21.03 4.34
CA HIS A 186 6.12 -21.10 3.39
C HIS A 186 6.49 -20.68 1.97
N CYS A 187 7.46 -19.78 1.78
CA CYS A 187 7.83 -19.21 0.46
C CYS A 187 9.16 -19.74 -0.09
N SER A 188 9.68 -20.86 0.43
CA SER A 188 11.00 -21.40 0.09
C SER A 188 11.17 -21.77 -1.38
N ASP A 189 10.09 -22.11 -2.08
CA ASP A 189 10.08 -22.48 -3.51
C ASP A 189 10.45 -21.33 -4.47
N LEU A 190 10.67 -20.11 -3.96
CA LEU A 190 11.14 -18.95 -4.73
C LEU A 190 12.64 -18.65 -4.54
N GLN A 191 13.34 -19.38 -3.66
CA GLN A 191 14.80 -19.25 -3.50
C GLN A 191 15.59 -20.10 -4.51
N HIS A 192 14.94 -21.06 -5.16
CA HIS A 192 15.55 -21.93 -6.17
C HIS A 192 14.79 -21.84 -7.48
N HIS A 193 15.06 -20.82 -8.28
CA HIS A 193 15.24 -20.92 -9.73
C HIS A 193 15.50 -19.53 -10.31
N ASP A 194 16.54 -19.44 -11.14
CA ASP A 194 16.82 -18.39 -12.11
C ASP A 194 15.64 -18.17 -13.09
N ASN A 195 14.52 -17.65 -12.59
CA ASN A 195 13.43 -17.15 -13.40
C ASN A 195 13.18 -15.69 -13.00
N PRO A 196 13.54 -14.72 -13.86
CA PRO A 196 13.35 -13.29 -13.65
C PRO A 196 11.89 -12.91 -13.91
N SER A 197 10.98 -13.52 -13.15
CA SER A 197 9.57 -13.16 -13.14
C SER A 197 9.20 -12.68 -11.74
N GLY A 198 9.41 -11.39 -11.49
CA GLY A 198 8.30 -10.63 -10.91
C GLY A 198 8.59 -9.47 -9.98
N GLU A 199 9.78 -9.35 -9.40
CA GLU A 199 10.14 -8.15 -8.64
C GLU A 199 11.43 -7.57 -9.19
N THR A 200 11.27 -6.62 -10.12
CA THR A 200 12.29 -5.61 -10.35
C THR A 200 12.46 -4.87 -9.04
N LEU A 201 13.50 -5.23 -8.28
CA LEU A 201 14.00 -4.43 -7.18
C LEU A 201 13.97 -2.96 -7.62
N GLU A 202 13.37 -2.08 -6.83
CA GLU A 202 13.35 -0.68 -7.18
C GLU A 202 14.80 -0.17 -7.17
N GLU A 203 15.27 0.33 -8.30
CA GLU A 203 16.60 0.91 -8.44
C GLU A 203 16.47 2.42 -8.71
N LYS A 204 17.14 3.23 -7.90
CA LYS A 204 17.20 4.70 -8.06
C LYS A 204 18.64 5.14 -8.19
N ILE A 205 18.88 6.13 -9.04
CA ILE A 205 20.16 6.85 -9.10
C ILE A 205 19.91 8.25 -8.55
N ILE A 206 20.68 8.65 -7.55
CA ILE A 206 20.59 9.96 -6.91
C ILE A 206 21.94 10.64 -7.06
N TYR A 207 21.91 11.89 -7.49
CA TYR A 207 23.08 12.75 -7.57
C TYR A 207 23.07 13.72 -6.39
N GLY A 208 24.19 13.84 -5.71
CA GLY A 208 24.38 14.79 -4.64
C GLY A 208 25.66 15.59 -4.84
N VAL A 209 25.70 16.83 -4.36
CA VAL A 209 26.90 17.68 -4.47
C VAL A 209 27.69 17.55 -3.18
N GLU A 210 29.01 17.56 -3.27
CA GLU A 210 29.86 17.56 -2.08
C GLU A 210 29.51 18.72 -1.12
N ASN A 211 29.49 18.43 0.18
CA ASN A 211 29.03 19.33 1.25
C ASN A 211 27.53 19.68 1.26
N SER A 212 26.72 19.18 0.32
CA SER A 212 25.26 19.27 0.42
C SER A 212 24.69 18.16 1.31
N SER A 213 23.42 18.30 1.68
CA SER A 213 22.66 17.22 2.31
C SER A 213 21.88 16.42 1.27
N THR A 214 21.64 15.13 1.53
CA THR A 214 20.79 14.27 0.68
C THR A 214 20.03 13.29 1.55
N PHE A 215 18.78 13.01 1.16
CA PHE A 215 17.90 12.08 1.84
C PHE A 215 17.59 10.89 0.93
N LEU A 216 17.87 9.69 1.40
CA LEU A 216 17.55 8.45 0.71
C LEU A 216 16.25 7.91 1.29
N GLU A 217 15.14 8.22 0.61
CA GLU A 217 13.80 7.81 1.04
C GLU A 217 13.62 6.30 0.90
N CYS A 218 13.18 5.66 1.99
CA CYS A 218 12.76 4.27 2.00
C CYS A 218 11.74 4.05 3.13
N SER A 219 10.49 3.80 2.76
CA SER A 219 9.41 3.50 3.71
C SER A 219 8.86 2.09 3.43
N PRO A 220 8.90 1.17 4.40
CA PRO A 220 8.22 -0.12 4.26
C PRO A 220 6.70 0.09 4.22
N LYS A 221 5.99 -0.82 3.54
CA LYS A 221 4.52 -0.84 3.57
C LYS A 221 3.98 -1.28 4.93
N SER A 222 4.66 -2.23 5.57
CA SER A 222 4.33 -2.70 6.90
C SER A 222 4.81 -1.69 7.95
N GLN A 223 3.91 -1.26 8.82
CA GLN A 223 4.24 -0.40 9.97
C GLN A 223 4.98 -1.15 11.09
N ARG A 224 5.08 -2.48 10.98
CA ARG A 224 5.79 -3.34 11.95
C ARG A 224 7.22 -3.65 11.52
N ALA A 225 7.54 -3.40 10.25
CA ALA A 225 8.86 -3.65 9.71
C ALA A 225 9.86 -2.58 10.20
N VAL A 226 11.05 -3.03 10.56
CA VAL A 226 12.18 -2.15 10.88
C VAL A 226 13.04 -1.95 9.64
N VAL A 227 13.45 -0.72 9.38
CA VAL A 227 14.32 -0.39 8.25
C VAL A 227 15.79 -0.58 8.62
N TYR A 228 16.51 -1.32 7.78
CA TYR A 228 17.93 -1.60 7.92
C TYR A 228 18.68 -1.18 6.65
N TRP A 229 19.82 -0.52 6.80
CA TRP A 229 20.60 0.01 5.67
C TRP A 229 21.98 -0.63 5.56
N GLN A 230 22.34 -1.04 4.35
CA GLN A 230 23.70 -1.46 3.99
C GLN A 230 24.29 -0.52 2.95
N PHE A 231 25.59 -0.30 3.03
CA PHE A 231 26.34 0.46 2.04
C PHE A 231 27.37 -0.43 1.36
N GLN A 232 27.43 -0.36 0.04
CA GLN A 232 28.41 -1.01 -0.79
C GLN A 232 29.17 0.06 -1.58
N LYS A 233 30.48 0.09 -1.43
CA LYS A 233 31.31 1.04 -2.17
C LYS A 233 31.43 0.62 -3.64
N GLN A 234 31.54 1.57 -4.55
CA GLN A 234 31.51 1.33 -6.01
C GLN A 234 32.56 0.32 -6.54
N ASN A 235 33.66 0.12 -5.81
CA ASN A 235 34.75 -0.81 -6.16
C ASN A 235 34.95 -1.92 -5.11
N ASP A 236 33.97 -2.16 -4.24
CA ASP A 236 34.03 -3.17 -3.19
C ASP A 236 32.77 -4.06 -3.25
N ASP A 237 32.97 -5.38 -3.18
CA ASP A 237 31.85 -6.34 -3.08
C ASP A 237 31.33 -6.45 -1.65
N ARG A 238 32.07 -5.92 -0.67
CA ARG A 238 31.66 -5.95 0.73
C ARG A 238 30.52 -4.96 0.98
N LYS A 239 29.45 -5.49 1.58
CA LYS A 239 28.33 -4.71 2.11
C LYS A 239 28.57 -4.45 3.59
N ASP A 240 28.73 -3.19 3.95
CA ASP A 240 28.94 -2.76 5.32
C ASP A 240 27.63 -2.20 5.91
N GLU A 241 27.39 -2.47 7.20
CA GLU A 241 26.31 -1.79 7.91
C GLU A 241 26.63 -0.30 8.06
N ILE A 242 25.63 0.55 7.78
CA ILE A 242 25.77 1.99 7.98
C ILE A 242 25.78 2.31 9.47
N LYS A 243 26.92 2.77 9.98
CA LYS A 243 27.04 3.27 11.34
C LYS A 243 26.43 4.67 11.41
N VAL A 244 25.44 4.84 12.28
CA VAL A 244 24.82 6.15 12.54
C VAL A 244 25.82 7.01 13.31
N ASP A 245 26.04 8.22 12.82
CA ASP A 245 26.91 9.24 13.43
C ASP A 245 26.26 10.63 13.26
N ASP A 246 26.95 11.70 13.67
CA ASP A 246 26.41 13.07 13.56
C ASP A 246 26.11 13.52 12.12
N ARG A 247 26.65 12.80 11.13
CA ARG A 247 26.54 13.09 9.69
C ARG A 247 25.48 12.22 9.01
N MET A 248 25.26 10.99 9.47
CA MET A 248 24.30 10.04 8.93
C MET A 248 23.21 9.72 9.96
N ILE A 249 21.97 10.16 9.69
CA ILE A 249 20.82 9.97 10.58
C ILE A 249 19.81 9.02 9.97
N ARG A 250 19.44 7.98 10.72
CA ARG A 250 18.31 7.12 10.38
C ARG A 250 17.00 7.78 10.84
N THR A 251 16.02 7.81 9.94
CA THR A 251 14.66 8.29 10.18
C THR A 251 13.67 7.17 9.84
N GLU A 252 12.42 7.30 10.24
CA GLU A 252 11.36 6.32 9.89
C GLU A 252 11.11 6.25 8.37
N GLN A 253 11.39 7.33 7.65
CA GLN A 253 11.15 7.47 6.22
C GLN A 253 12.39 7.22 5.35
N GLY A 254 13.56 6.98 5.95
CA GLY A 254 14.81 6.79 5.20
C GLY A 254 16.09 7.23 5.91
N LEU A 255 17.15 7.45 5.12
CA LEU A 255 18.48 7.80 5.60
C LEU A 255 18.86 9.23 5.18
N LEU A 256 19.17 10.10 6.15
CA LEU A 256 19.65 11.46 5.91
C LEU A 256 21.17 11.52 5.99
N LEU A 257 21.82 11.94 4.92
CA LEU A 257 23.22 12.32 4.87
C LEU A 257 23.30 13.85 4.96
N ARG A 258 23.75 14.38 6.09
CA ARG A 258 23.82 15.84 6.35
C ARG A 258 24.91 16.54 5.55
N SER A 259 26.04 15.88 5.34
CA SER A 259 27.17 16.41 4.58
C SER A 259 27.75 15.29 3.73
N LEU A 260 27.53 15.40 2.42
CA LEU A 260 28.08 14.47 1.43
C LEU A 260 29.57 14.68 1.25
N GLN A 261 30.27 13.56 1.04
CA GLN A 261 31.68 13.50 0.71
C GLN A 261 31.88 12.49 -0.41
N ARG A 262 32.94 12.64 -1.21
CA ARG A 262 33.26 11.69 -2.30
C ARG A 262 33.24 10.21 -1.89
N ARG A 263 33.61 9.91 -0.63
CA ARG A 263 33.62 8.53 -0.09
C ARG A 263 32.24 7.90 0.10
N ASP A 264 31.19 8.71 0.11
CA ASP A 264 29.81 8.23 0.27
C ASP A 264 29.20 7.74 -1.05
N SER A 265 29.90 7.95 -2.17
CA SER A 265 29.50 7.43 -3.48
C SER A 265 29.51 5.91 -3.48
N GLY A 266 28.42 5.31 -3.92
CA GLY A 266 28.22 3.86 -3.90
C GLY A 266 26.75 3.46 -3.90
N ILE A 267 26.49 2.21 -3.55
CA ILE A 267 25.17 1.61 -3.58
C ILE A 267 24.67 1.43 -2.14
N TYR A 268 23.52 2.02 -1.85
CA TYR A 268 22.80 1.89 -0.59
C TYR A 268 21.66 0.91 -0.77
N PHE A 269 21.59 -0.11 0.08
CA PHE A 269 20.49 -1.06 0.12
C PHE A 269 19.62 -0.77 1.32
N CYS A 270 18.34 -0.53 1.07
CA CYS A 270 17.33 -0.48 2.10
C CYS A 270 16.66 -1.84 2.24
N HIS A 271 16.62 -2.35 3.46
CA HIS A 271 15.96 -3.60 3.82
C HIS A 271 14.83 -3.35 4.81
N ALA A 272 13.74 -4.10 4.68
CA ALA A 272 12.73 -4.26 5.70
C ALA A 272 12.97 -5.57 6.45
N VAL A 273 12.93 -5.51 7.77
CA VAL A 273 13.04 -6.68 8.65
C VAL A 273 11.76 -6.81 9.47
N GLU A 274 11.08 -7.96 9.33
CA GLU A 274 9.85 -8.27 10.06
C GLU A 274 9.82 -9.76 10.39
N HIS A 275 9.53 -10.12 11.65
CA HIS A 275 9.54 -11.50 12.15
C HIS A 275 10.80 -12.32 11.78
N GLY A 276 11.97 -11.67 11.75
CA GLY A 276 13.25 -12.32 11.40
C GLY A 276 13.45 -12.54 9.89
N PHE A 277 12.47 -12.22 9.05
CA PHE A 277 12.62 -12.18 7.61
C PHE A 277 13.17 -10.81 7.17
N MET A 278 14.14 -10.81 6.25
CA MET A 278 14.75 -9.60 5.70
C MET A 278 14.55 -9.55 4.19
N GLN A 279 13.92 -8.48 3.69
CA GLN A 279 13.69 -8.22 2.27
C GLN A 279 14.35 -6.92 1.84
N THR A 280 14.97 -6.90 0.68
CA THR A 280 15.46 -5.65 0.08
C THR A 280 14.31 -4.91 -0.57
N LEU A 281 14.07 -3.66 -0.16
CA LEU A 281 13.02 -2.80 -0.71
C LEU A 281 13.54 -1.94 -1.87
N LEU A 282 14.72 -1.35 -1.68
CA LEU A 282 15.24 -0.31 -2.56
C LEU A 282 16.76 -0.42 -2.67
N LYS A 283 17.28 -0.25 -3.88
CA LYS A 283 18.70 -0.06 -4.15
C LYS A 283 18.91 1.35 -4.70
N VAL A 284 19.72 2.14 -4.01
CA VAL A 284 20.04 3.52 -4.39
C VAL A 284 21.50 3.63 -4.76
N THR A 285 21.80 3.97 -6.01
CA THR A 285 23.13 4.38 -6.43
C THR A 285 23.27 5.87 -6.17
N LEU A 286 24.11 6.25 -5.20
CA LEU A 286 24.43 7.64 -4.90
C LEU A 286 25.73 8.01 -5.61
N GLU A 287 25.67 9.02 -6.48
CA GLU A 287 26.84 9.61 -7.13
C GLU A 287 27.09 11.00 -6.54
N VAL A 288 28.28 11.19 -5.95
CA VAL A 288 28.67 12.48 -5.37
C VAL A 288 29.49 13.28 -6.37
N ILE A 289 28.94 14.40 -6.80
CA ILE A 289 29.56 15.37 -7.70
C ILE A 289 30.41 16.32 -6.86
N ASP A 290 31.70 16.39 -7.20
CA ASP A 290 32.62 17.33 -6.59
C ASP A 290 32.29 18.78 -6.96
N THR A 291 32.56 19.72 -6.05
CA THR A 291 32.32 21.16 -6.25
C THR A 291 33.08 21.74 -7.45
N ASP A 292 34.33 21.35 -7.67
CA ASP A 292 35.17 21.82 -8.77
C ASP A 292 34.68 21.28 -10.13
N HIS A 293 34.24 20.01 -10.15
CA HIS A 293 33.61 19.44 -11.35
C HIS A 293 32.23 20.06 -11.64
N LEU A 294 31.50 20.49 -10.60
CA LEU A 294 30.23 21.18 -10.78
C LEU A 294 30.45 22.55 -11.44
N GLU A 295 31.48 23.29 -11.04
CA GLU A 295 31.87 24.55 -11.70
C GLU A 295 32.25 24.31 -13.17
N GLU A 296 33.03 23.27 -13.49
CA GLU A 296 33.34 22.94 -14.89
C GLU A 296 32.09 22.56 -15.70
N LEU A 297 31.15 21.81 -15.12
CA LEU A 297 29.89 21.44 -15.76
C LEU A 297 28.98 22.66 -16.02
N LEU A 298 28.98 23.64 -15.11
CA LEU A 298 28.24 24.89 -15.27
C LEU A 298 28.90 25.83 -16.30
N HIS A 299 30.24 25.88 -16.34
CA HIS A 299 30.99 26.75 -17.25
C HIS A 299 31.18 26.20 -18.68
N LYS A 300 31.07 24.87 -18.87
CA LYS A 300 31.11 24.25 -20.21
C LYS A 300 29.94 24.64 -21.13
N GLU A 301 28.87 25.23 -20.58
CA GLU A 301 27.73 25.71 -21.35
C GLU A 301 27.83 27.19 -21.76
N GLU A 302 28.70 28.00 -21.12
CA GLU A 302 28.90 29.41 -21.49
C GLU A 302 29.97 29.62 -22.57
N ASP A 303 31.02 28.79 -22.63
CA ASP A 303 32.14 28.95 -23.59
C ASP A 303 31.94 28.22 -24.93
N GLY A 304 30.68 28.08 -25.35
CA GLY A 304 30.27 27.42 -26.58
C GLY A 304 30.33 28.29 -27.85
N ASP A 305 31.27 29.22 -28.01
CA ASP A 305 31.60 29.79 -29.33
C ASP A 305 33.01 30.44 -29.41
N ALA A 306 34.08 29.64 -29.37
CA ALA A 306 35.29 29.89 -30.19
C ALA A 306 36.37 28.79 -30.04
N SER A 307 36.50 28.00 -31.11
CA SER A 307 37.76 27.45 -31.64
C SER A 307 38.31 26.09 -31.17
N LYS A 308 38.26 25.17 -32.14
CA LYS A 308 39.27 24.14 -32.55
C LYS A 308 39.38 22.80 -31.81
N THR A 309 38.73 21.80 -32.43
CA THR A 309 39.25 20.47 -32.83
C THR A 309 40.25 19.76 -31.92
N LYS A 310 39.80 18.67 -31.29
CA LYS A 310 40.38 17.32 -31.43
C LYS A 310 39.44 16.25 -30.85
N ASP A 311 39.42 15.11 -31.52
CA ASP A 311 38.57 13.96 -31.27
C ASP A 311 38.64 13.40 -29.84
N ALA A 312 37.48 13.14 -29.23
CA ALA A 312 37.27 12.00 -28.35
C ALA A 312 35.76 11.69 -28.24
N THR A 313 35.45 10.41 -28.44
CA THR A 313 34.14 9.78 -28.48
C THR A 313 33.43 9.80 -27.12
N ASN A 314 32.20 10.33 -27.05
CA ASN A 314 31.11 9.69 -26.30
C ASN A 314 29.73 10.28 -26.65
N SER A 315 28.80 9.37 -26.90
CA SER A 315 27.46 9.62 -27.42
C SER A 315 26.48 10.08 -26.33
N MET A 316 25.97 11.31 -26.43
CA MET A 316 24.65 11.66 -25.93
C MET A 316 23.72 11.92 -27.11
N THR A 317 22.50 11.40 -27.05
CA THR A 317 21.53 11.53 -28.13
C THR A 317 20.97 12.97 -28.19
N PRO A 318 20.66 13.51 -29.38
CA PRO A 318 20.28 14.92 -29.55
C PRO A 318 18.99 15.35 -28.81
N SER A 319 18.14 14.41 -28.41
CA SER A 319 16.82 14.71 -27.81
C SER A 319 16.91 15.15 -26.34
N GLN A 320 17.90 14.67 -25.57
CA GLN A 320 18.04 14.99 -24.15
C GLN A 320 18.55 16.44 -23.92
N LYS A 321 19.37 16.96 -24.84
CA LYS A 321 19.87 18.34 -24.79
C LYS A 321 18.79 19.39 -25.02
N ILE A 322 17.73 19.05 -25.77
CA ILE A 322 16.65 19.99 -26.11
C ILE A 322 15.72 20.18 -24.90
N TRP A 323 15.37 19.08 -24.22
CA TRP A 323 14.47 19.12 -23.06
C TRP A 323 15.07 19.89 -21.87
N TYR A 324 16.37 19.71 -21.60
CA TYR A 324 17.06 20.43 -20.51
C TYR A 324 17.16 21.94 -20.78
N ARG A 325 17.43 22.33 -22.03
CA ARG A 325 17.49 23.75 -22.43
C ARG A 325 16.13 24.43 -22.30
N ASP A 326 15.05 23.72 -22.66
CA ASP A 326 13.70 24.22 -22.50
C ASP A 326 13.32 24.35 -21.02
N PHE A 327 13.79 23.44 -20.15
CA PHE A 327 13.56 23.49 -18.71
C PHE A 327 14.36 24.59 -18.00
N MET A 328 15.64 24.78 -18.34
CA MET A 328 16.46 25.85 -17.76
C MET A 328 15.98 27.25 -18.19
N GLN A 329 15.38 27.36 -19.39
CA GLN A 329 14.67 28.58 -19.80
C GLN A 329 13.42 28.87 -18.95
N LEU A 330 12.80 27.85 -18.33
CA LEU A 330 11.66 28.05 -17.41
C LEU A 330 12.07 28.60 -16.04
N ILE A 331 13.30 28.31 -15.59
CA ILE A 331 13.76 28.62 -14.23
C ILE A 331 14.45 29.99 -14.16
N ASN A 332 15.12 30.42 -15.22
CA ASN A 332 15.84 31.70 -15.25
C ASN A 332 15.33 32.63 -16.37
N HIS A 333 14.31 33.44 -16.05
CA HIS A 333 13.89 34.55 -16.89
C HIS A 333 14.15 35.90 -16.18
N PRO A 334 15.15 36.69 -16.62
CA PRO A 334 15.47 37.97 -15.99
C PRO A 334 14.49 39.10 -16.31
N ASN A 335 13.49 38.88 -17.19
CA ASN A 335 12.60 39.93 -17.71
C ASN A 335 11.09 39.67 -17.47
N LEU A 336 10.71 38.71 -16.62
CA LEU A 336 9.30 38.42 -16.30
C LEU A 336 9.12 38.41 -14.79
N ASN A 337 8.40 39.42 -14.26
CA ASN A 337 8.28 39.63 -12.81
C ASN A 337 7.16 38.82 -12.16
N THR A 338 6.35 38.05 -12.91
CA THR A 338 5.31 37.15 -12.33
C THR A 338 5.05 35.91 -13.20
N MET A 339 4.69 34.80 -12.53
CA MET A 339 4.48 33.48 -13.15
C MET A 339 3.26 33.43 -14.09
N ASP A 340 2.27 34.31 -13.89
CA ASP A 340 1.05 34.38 -14.69
C ASP A 340 1.29 34.91 -16.12
N GLU A 341 2.20 35.88 -16.29
CA GLU A 341 2.55 36.42 -17.62
C GLU A 341 3.25 35.38 -18.50
N PHE A 342 3.98 34.45 -17.88
CA PHE A 342 4.66 33.36 -18.55
C PHE A 342 3.66 32.31 -19.09
N CYS A 343 2.70 31.88 -18.27
CA CYS A 343 1.66 30.93 -18.67
C CYS A 343 0.83 31.44 -19.87
N GLU A 344 0.50 32.74 -19.89
CA GLU A 344 -0.20 33.39 -21.01
C GLU A 344 0.61 33.37 -22.32
N GLN A 345 1.94 33.53 -22.26
CA GLN A 345 2.81 33.48 -23.44
C GLN A 345 2.97 32.07 -24.02
N VAL A 346 3.13 31.06 -23.17
CA VAL A 346 3.24 29.66 -23.60
C VAL A 346 1.95 29.21 -24.30
N TRP A 347 0.79 29.53 -23.73
CA TRP A 347 -0.51 29.20 -24.34
C TRP A 347 -0.78 29.96 -25.65
N LYS A 348 -0.28 31.20 -25.80
CA LYS A 348 -0.37 31.96 -27.06
C LYS A 348 0.54 31.38 -28.15
N ARG A 349 1.70 30.83 -27.81
CA ARG A 349 2.64 30.20 -28.73
C ARG A 349 2.06 28.93 -29.36
N ASP A 350 1.38 28.12 -28.55
CA ASP A 350 0.74 26.87 -29.00
C ASP A 350 -0.47 27.13 -29.94
N ARG A 351 -1.25 28.19 -29.66
CA ARG A 351 -2.31 28.67 -30.57
C ARG A 351 -1.80 29.19 -31.91
N LYS A 352 -0.61 29.80 -31.97
CA LYS A 352 0.01 30.28 -33.22
C LYS A 352 0.60 29.14 -34.05
N GLN A 353 1.21 28.13 -33.43
CA GLN A 353 1.70 26.95 -34.14
C GLN A 353 0.58 26.15 -34.80
N ARG A 354 -0.61 26.07 -34.17
CA ARG A 354 -1.80 25.47 -34.79
C ARG A 354 -2.34 26.24 -36.02
N ARG A 355 -2.01 27.53 -36.17
CA ARG A 355 -2.46 28.37 -37.30
C ARG A 355 -1.49 28.44 -38.49
N GLN A 356 -0.27 27.88 -38.37
CA GLN A 356 0.76 27.91 -39.42
C GLN A 356 1.04 26.53 -40.06
N LYS A 357 0.04 25.64 -40.18
CA LYS A 357 0.13 24.54 -41.15
C LYS A 357 -0.37 25.02 -42.52
N PRO A 358 0.45 25.01 -43.58
CA PRO A 358 0.01 25.42 -44.91
C PRO A 358 -1.00 24.42 -45.49
N ALA A 359 -2.04 24.96 -46.10
CA ALA A 359 -3.01 24.25 -46.91
C ALA A 359 -2.35 23.81 -48.23
N ASN A 360 -1.99 22.54 -48.35
CA ASN A 360 -2.04 21.74 -49.58
C ASN A 360 -1.53 20.31 -49.34
N ALA A 361 -2.44 19.45 -48.91
CA ALA A 361 -2.42 18.03 -49.24
C ALA A 361 -3.89 17.60 -49.33
N GLN A 362 -4.32 17.20 -50.53
CA GLN A 362 -5.66 16.72 -50.81
C GLN A 362 -6.06 15.62 -49.81
N VAL A 363 -6.96 15.96 -48.89
CA VAL A 363 -7.63 14.97 -48.05
C VAL A 363 -8.73 14.35 -48.89
N ASN A 364 -8.43 13.16 -49.39
CA ASN A 364 -9.38 12.25 -50.00
C ASN A 364 -10.47 11.92 -48.96
N THR A 365 -11.68 12.46 -49.12
CA THR A 365 -12.78 12.43 -48.15
C THR A 365 -13.45 11.06 -47.96
N ASN A 366 -12.84 9.98 -48.45
CA ASN A 366 -13.41 8.63 -48.40
C ASN A 366 -12.70 7.65 -47.46
N LYS A 367 -11.79 8.11 -46.58
CA LYS A 367 -11.11 7.23 -45.60
C LYS A 367 -11.60 7.31 -44.15
N TRP A 368 -12.54 8.21 -43.83
CA TRP A 368 -13.13 8.33 -42.48
C TRP A 368 -14.55 7.75 -42.35
N LYS A 369 -15.01 6.96 -43.34
CA LYS A 369 -16.25 6.17 -43.25
C LYS A 369 -16.03 4.64 -43.18
N HIS A 370 -14.80 4.17 -43.00
CA HIS A 370 -14.50 2.72 -42.89
C HIS A 370 -13.61 2.37 -41.68
N LEU A 371 -13.78 3.10 -40.57
CA LEU A 371 -13.19 2.72 -39.27
C LEU A 371 -14.11 3.02 -38.08
N GLN A 372 -15.43 2.99 -38.33
CA GLN A 372 -16.46 2.93 -37.28
C GLN A 372 -17.42 1.75 -37.44
N GLU A 373 -17.19 0.88 -38.42
CA GLU A 373 -17.88 -0.39 -38.60
C GLU A 373 -16.83 -1.51 -38.77
N ASN A 374 -16.25 -1.98 -37.66
CA ASN A 374 -15.73 -3.34 -37.53
C ASN A 374 -15.27 -3.60 -36.09
N LYS A 375 -16.26 -3.85 -35.22
CA LYS A 375 -16.20 -4.79 -34.09
C LYS A 375 -17.63 -5.11 -33.63
N LYS A 376 -18.45 -5.60 -34.57
CA LYS A 376 -19.58 -6.49 -34.28
C LYS A 376 -19.25 -7.85 -34.88
N GLY A 377 -19.04 -8.82 -34.01
CA GLY A 377 -18.80 -10.23 -34.32
C GLY A 377 -18.22 -10.87 -33.06
N ARG A 378 -18.78 -11.92 -32.45
CA ARG A 378 -19.64 -12.97 -33.02
C ARG A 378 -20.46 -13.57 -31.87
N ASN A 379 -21.78 -13.48 -31.99
CA ASN A 379 -22.73 -14.19 -31.15
C ASN A 379 -22.62 -15.69 -31.48
N ARG A 380 -22.12 -16.52 -30.56
CA ARG A 380 -22.25 -17.99 -30.68
C ARG A 380 -23.55 -18.38 -30.00
N ARG A 381 -24.59 -18.60 -30.82
CA ARG A 381 -25.76 -19.38 -30.45
C ARG A 381 -25.27 -20.77 -30.00
N THR A 382 -25.47 -21.12 -28.74
CA THR A 382 -25.57 -22.52 -28.33
C THR A 382 -27.02 -22.76 -27.99
N HIS A 383 -27.55 -23.81 -28.63
CA HIS A 383 -28.92 -24.24 -28.58
C HIS A 383 -29.24 -24.72 -27.16
N GLU A 384 -30.35 -24.23 -26.59
CA GLU A 384 -30.99 -24.87 -25.46
C GLU A 384 -31.45 -26.28 -25.88
N PHE A 385 -31.12 -27.26 -25.05
CA PHE A 385 -31.86 -28.51 -24.94
C PHE A 385 -31.98 -28.84 -23.45
N GLU A 386 -33.22 -28.86 -22.98
CA GLU A 386 -33.63 -29.35 -21.67
C GLU A 386 -33.05 -30.74 -21.38
N ARG A 387 -32.55 -30.94 -20.15
CA ARG A 387 -32.50 -32.27 -19.53
C ARG A 387 -33.10 -32.22 -18.14
N ALA A 388 -34.03 -33.15 -17.95
CA ALA A 388 -34.86 -33.42 -16.78
C ALA A 388 -34.04 -33.79 -15.50
N PRO A 389 -34.65 -33.66 -14.31
CA PRO A 389 -33.96 -33.86 -13.04
C PRO A 389 -33.79 -35.35 -12.73
N ARG A 390 -32.73 -35.69 -11.98
CA ARG A 390 -32.65 -36.95 -11.24
C ARG A 390 -32.35 -36.67 -9.78
N SER A 391 -33.27 -37.15 -8.94
CA SER A 391 -33.05 -37.66 -7.58
C SER A 391 -31.84 -38.60 -7.53
N VAL A 392 -31.09 -38.78 -6.44
CA VAL A 392 -31.35 -38.82 -4.99
C VAL A 392 -30.19 -38.15 -4.27
#